data_AF-A0A6H1W8T8-F1
#
_entry.id   AF-A0A6H1W8T8-F1
#
_cell.length_a   1.000
_cell.length_b   1.000
_cell.length_c   1.000
_cell.angle_alpha   90.00
_cell.angle_beta   90.00
_cell.angle_gamma   90.00
#
_symmetry.space_group_name_H-M   'P 1'
#
loop_
_entity.id
_entity.type
_entity.pdbx_description
1 polymer ?
#
loop_
_entity_poly.entity_id
_entity_poly.type
_entity_poly.pdbx_seq_one_letter_code
_entity_poly.pdbx_strand_id
1 'polypeptide(L)'
;MTDGPDDSRPANERREAAREKARQLRTSQQRKDRRNKALLTGGIVIGVLAVVTVVALIIVSAIRPTVPGPKNMASDGVLIGSGLTVKPTPALAADAKPIPSTPDPSGSVVDIRVYADYLCALCGDFQRTNLKQLEPLVKDGAVTMEVHPVAIYTSHSAGTKYSLRAANAAACVANYSPNAFWKFNATMFTKQPKEGGPGLTDAQIKSRVSDAGATKTSEISSCIDDGRFKTWVTTASDRALSGPIPNSTVKKMTNALLVLVNGKQYTGSLTSAADFKAFVLQAQGDQYSSTATPSPSPSAG
;
A
#
# COMPACT_ATOMS: atom_id res chain seq x y z
N MET A 1 -40.29 11.71 -82.70
CA MET A 1 -39.58 10.41 -82.70
C MET A 1 -38.18 10.64 -82.16
N THR A 2 -37.72 9.71 -81.33
CA THR A 2 -36.46 9.71 -80.59
C THR A 2 -35.24 9.57 -81.50
N ASP A 3 -34.24 10.43 -81.30
CA ASP A 3 -32.94 10.40 -81.98
C ASP A 3 -32.03 9.39 -81.27
N GLY A 4 -31.65 8.31 -81.97
CA GLY A 4 -30.80 7.22 -81.45
C GLY A 4 -29.40 7.32 -82.05
N PRO A 5 -28.32 7.11 -81.27
CA PRO A 5 -26.97 7.31 -81.77
C PRO A 5 -26.56 6.18 -82.73
N ASP A 6 -26.03 6.58 -83.89
CA ASP A 6 -25.41 5.74 -84.92
C ASP A 6 -24.11 5.07 -84.39
N ASP A 7 -24.09 3.74 -84.35
CA ASP A 7 -22.96 2.90 -83.90
C ASP A 7 -22.42 2.01 -85.03
N SER A 8 -21.69 2.62 -85.96
CA SER A 8 -21.01 1.94 -87.07
C SER A 8 -19.49 1.82 -86.84
N ARG A 9 -19.05 1.06 -85.82
CA ARG A 9 -17.65 0.61 -85.69
C ARG A 9 -17.44 -0.84 -86.16
N PRO A 10 -16.36 -1.18 -86.89
CA PRO A 10 -16.11 -2.52 -87.44
C PRO A 10 -15.91 -3.60 -86.35
N ALA A 11 -16.34 -4.84 -86.64
CA ALA A 11 -16.41 -5.94 -85.67
C ALA A 11 -15.06 -6.36 -85.04
N ASN A 12 -13.93 -6.09 -85.72
CA ASN A 12 -12.59 -6.38 -85.21
C ASN A 12 -12.17 -5.42 -84.09
N GLU A 13 -12.44 -4.11 -84.25
CA GLU A 13 -12.13 -3.08 -83.25
C GLU A 13 -12.93 -3.29 -81.94
N ARG A 14 -14.18 -3.75 -82.02
CA ARG A 14 -14.99 -4.08 -80.84
C ARG A 14 -14.37 -5.23 -80.04
N ARG A 15 -13.78 -6.23 -80.72
CA ARG A 15 -13.11 -7.39 -80.08
C ARG A 15 -11.78 -7.00 -79.46
N GLU A 16 -11.00 -6.13 -80.09
CA GLU A 16 -9.75 -5.62 -79.55
C GLU A 16 -9.98 -4.70 -78.35
N ALA A 17 -10.92 -3.75 -78.45
CA ALA A 17 -11.32 -2.91 -77.34
C ALA A 17 -11.87 -3.73 -76.14
N ALA A 18 -12.61 -4.81 -76.39
CA ALA A 18 -13.07 -5.72 -75.34
C ALA A 18 -11.90 -6.48 -74.67
N ARG A 19 -10.90 -6.92 -75.44
CA ARG A 19 -9.69 -7.58 -74.92
C ARG A 19 -8.81 -6.63 -74.13
N GLU A 20 -8.67 -5.39 -74.58
CA GLU A 20 -7.91 -4.35 -73.89
C GLU A 20 -8.59 -3.93 -72.58
N LYS A 21 -9.91 -3.70 -72.61
CA LYS A 21 -10.70 -3.44 -71.40
C LYS A 21 -10.62 -4.62 -70.41
N ALA A 22 -10.63 -5.85 -70.89
CA ALA A 22 -10.42 -7.04 -70.05
C ALA A 22 -8.99 -7.08 -69.43
N ARG A 23 -7.95 -6.67 -70.17
CA ARG A 23 -6.57 -6.55 -69.63
C ARG A 23 -6.46 -5.41 -68.61
N GLN A 24 -7.07 -4.27 -68.85
CA GLN A 24 -7.11 -3.14 -67.90
C GLN A 24 -7.89 -3.49 -66.62
N LEU A 25 -9.00 -4.23 -66.74
CA LEU A 25 -9.75 -4.73 -65.58
C LEU A 25 -8.96 -5.75 -64.78
N ARG A 26 -8.24 -6.68 -65.43
CA ARG A 26 -7.37 -7.66 -64.74
C ARG A 26 -6.20 -6.99 -64.01
N THR A 27 -5.53 -6.03 -64.65
CA THR A 27 -4.40 -5.31 -64.02
C THR A 27 -4.86 -4.41 -62.87
N SER A 28 -6.03 -3.76 -62.99
CA SER A 28 -6.60 -2.96 -61.91
C SER A 28 -7.12 -3.83 -60.75
N GLN A 29 -7.70 -5.00 -61.01
CA GLN A 29 -8.06 -5.98 -59.97
C GLN A 29 -6.83 -6.52 -59.25
N GLN A 30 -5.79 -6.96 -59.98
CA GLN A 30 -4.54 -7.44 -59.36
C GLN A 30 -3.85 -6.39 -58.48
N ARG A 31 -3.88 -5.11 -58.89
CA ARG A 31 -3.37 -4.00 -58.06
C ARG A 31 -4.21 -3.78 -56.80
N LYS A 32 -5.55 -3.86 -56.91
CA LYS A 32 -6.46 -3.77 -55.76
C LYS A 32 -6.25 -4.94 -54.79
N ASP A 33 -6.13 -6.17 -55.29
CA ASP A 33 -5.93 -7.36 -54.46
C ASP A 33 -4.58 -7.34 -53.75
N ARG A 34 -3.50 -6.92 -54.44
CA ARG A 34 -2.18 -6.77 -53.82
C ARG A 34 -2.18 -5.69 -52.74
N ARG A 35 -2.86 -4.56 -52.98
CA ARG A 35 -3.00 -3.48 -51.99
C ARG A 35 -3.84 -3.93 -50.80
N ASN A 36 -4.97 -4.59 -51.04
CA ASN A 36 -5.85 -5.07 -49.97
C ASN A 36 -5.16 -6.15 -49.13
N LYS A 37 -4.42 -7.07 -49.77
CA LYS A 37 -3.61 -8.07 -49.05
C LYS A 37 -2.49 -7.41 -48.23
N ALA A 38 -1.79 -6.41 -48.78
CA ALA A 38 -0.78 -5.67 -48.05
C ALA A 38 -1.35 -4.87 -46.87
N LEU A 39 -2.52 -4.24 -47.04
CA LEU A 39 -3.22 -3.51 -45.98
C LEU A 39 -3.75 -4.45 -44.89
N LEU A 40 -4.31 -5.60 -45.29
CA LEU A 40 -4.81 -6.61 -44.35
C LEU A 40 -3.65 -7.20 -43.53
N THR A 41 -2.58 -7.66 -44.20
CA THR A 41 -1.41 -8.22 -43.52
C THR A 41 -0.70 -7.16 -42.68
N GLY A 42 -0.53 -5.94 -43.19
CA GLY A 42 0.04 -4.82 -42.42
C GLY A 42 -0.80 -4.46 -41.19
N GLY A 43 -2.12 -4.42 -41.35
CA GLY A 43 -3.06 -4.16 -40.25
C GLY A 43 -3.03 -5.26 -39.18
N ILE A 44 -2.96 -6.53 -39.58
CA ILE A 44 -2.82 -7.66 -38.64
C ILE A 44 -1.50 -7.57 -37.88
N VAL A 45 -0.38 -7.31 -38.56
CA VAL A 45 0.94 -7.21 -37.93
C VAL A 45 0.97 -6.05 -36.93
N ILE A 46 0.46 -4.87 -37.30
CA ILE A 46 0.38 -3.71 -36.40
C ILE A 46 -0.56 -4.00 -35.23
N GLY A 47 -1.71 -4.62 -35.48
CA GLY A 47 -2.69 -5.00 -34.44
C GLY A 47 -2.09 -5.96 -33.42
N VAL A 48 -1.39 -7.01 -33.87
CA VAL A 48 -0.70 -7.96 -33.00
C VAL A 48 0.41 -7.27 -32.20
N LEU A 49 1.24 -6.43 -32.84
CA LEU A 49 2.27 -5.65 -32.16
C LEU A 49 1.69 -4.74 -31.07
N ALA A 50 0.58 -4.05 -31.36
CA ALA A 50 -0.09 -3.19 -30.39
C ALA A 50 -0.60 -4.00 -29.19
N VAL A 51 -1.26 -5.14 -29.42
CA VAL A 51 -1.74 -6.03 -28.36
C VAL A 51 -0.57 -6.56 -27.53
N VAL A 52 0.49 -7.06 -28.16
CA VAL A 52 1.69 -7.56 -27.47
C VAL A 52 2.32 -6.47 -26.61
N THR A 53 2.40 -5.24 -27.12
CA THR A 53 2.96 -4.10 -26.37
C THR A 53 2.09 -3.75 -25.16
N VAL A 54 0.77 -3.72 -25.32
CA VAL A 54 -0.17 -3.47 -24.21
C VAL A 54 -0.07 -4.57 -23.16
N VAL A 55 -0.05 -5.84 -23.57
CA VAL A 55 0.10 -6.98 -22.66
C VAL A 55 1.45 -6.94 -21.94
N ALA A 56 2.54 -6.65 -22.65
CA ALA A 56 3.86 -6.51 -22.05
C ALA A 56 3.91 -5.35 -21.03
N LEU A 57 3.30 -4.20 -21.33
CA LEU A 57 3.18 -3.08 -20.40
C LEU A 57 2.37 -3.46 -19.16
N ILE A 58 1.27 -4.19 -19.31
CA ILE A 58 0.48 -4.69 -18.18
C ILE A 58 1.34 -5.63 -17.32
N ILE A 59 2.03 -6.61 -17.91
CA ILE A 59 2.87 -7.56 -17.19
C ILE A 59 4.01 -6.84 -16.45
N VAL A 60 4.74 -5.95 -17.12
CA VAL A 60 5.85 -5.20 -16.50
C VAL A 60 5.34 -4.25 -15.42
N SER A 61 4.15 -3.64 -15.58
CA SER A 61 3.54 -2.79 -14.56
C SER A 61 3.00 -3.58 -13.35
N ALA A 62 2.69 -4.87 -13.54
CA ALA A 62 2.20 -5.75 -12.48
C ALA A 62 3.34 -6.37 -11.64
N ILE A 63 4.55 -6.50 -12.20
CA ILE A 63 5.72 -6.99 -11.48
C ILE A 63 6.28 -5.84 -10.62
N ARG A 64 5.90 -5.82 -9.34
CA ARG A 64 6.53 -4.95 -8.35
C ARG A 64 7.82 -5.62 -7.87
N PRO A 65 9.01 -5.02 -8.07
CA PRO A 65 10.25 -5.61 -7.60
C PRO A 65 10.22 -5.74 -6.07
N THR A 66 10.40 -6.95 -5.58
CA THR A 66 10.31 -7.25 -4.16
C THR A 66 11.61 -6.82 -3.50
N VAL A 67 11.50 -6.04 -2.43
CA VAL A 67 12.65 -5.48 -1.71
C VAL A 67 12.68 -6.03 -0.29
N PRO A 68 13.87 -6.19 0.31
CA PRO A 68 13.97 -6.51 1.72
C PRO A 68 13.20 -5.51 2.58
N GLY A 69 12.59 -6.01 3.65
CA GLY A 69 11.93 -5.15 4.64
C GLY A 69 12.94 -4.34 5.47
N PRO A 70 12.51 -3.26 6.12
CA PRO A 70 13.36 -2.52 7.05
C PRO A 70 13.69 -3.39 8.27
N LYS A 71 14.85 -3.13 8.90
CA LYS A 71 15.13 -3.63 10.25
C LYS A 71 14.07 -3.12 11.22
N ASN A 72 13.85 -3.87 12.30
CA ASN A 72 12.91 -3.52 13.37
C ASN A 72 11.43 -3.46 12.93
N MET A 73 11.08 -4.07 11.79
CA MET A 73 9.70 -4.22 11.33
C MET A 73 9.42 -5.61 10.74
N ALA A 74 9.98 -6.67 11.32
CA ALA A 74 9.73 -8.04 10.84
C ALA A 74 8.23 -8.41 10.85
N SER A 75 7.42 -7.78 11.71
CA SER A 75 5.97 -7.96 11.82
C SER A 75 5.14 -7.06 10.89
N ASP A 76 5.80 -6.26 10.04
CA ASP A 76 5.23 -5.06 9.39
C ASP A 76 4.93 -3.89 10.32
N GLY A 77 5.27 -4.00 11.59
CA GLY A 77 5.09 -2.95 12.59
C GLY A 77 6.37 -2.68 13.37
N VAL A 78 6.46 -1.51 13.97
CA VAL A 78 7.51 -1.14 14.93
C VAL A 78 6.98 -1.39 16.32
N LEU A 79 7.46 -2.45 16.97
CA LEU A 79 7.11 -2.77 18.36
C LEU A 79 7.92 -1.94 19.33
N ILE A 80 7.24 -1.12 20.12
CA ILE A 80 7.81 -0.23 21.14
C ILE A 80 7.43 -0.79 22.52
N GLY A 81 8.42 -1.05 23.36
CA GLY A 81 8.25 -1.56 24.70
C GLY A 81 8.76 -0.61 25.78
N SER A 82 9.11 -1.19 26.93
CA SER A 82 9.63 -0.48 28.10
C SER A 82 10.74 0.52 27.75
N GLY A 83 10.73 1.67 28.42
CA GLY A 83 11.65 2.77 28.15
C GLY A 83 11.44 3.47 26.80
N LEU A 84 10.27 3.30 26.16
CA LEU A 84 9.98 3.80 24.81
C LEU A 84 10.99 3.29 23.76
N THR A 85 11.53 2.10 24.00
CA THR A 85 12.57 1.51 23.15
C THR A 85 11.94 0.54 22.16
N VAL A 86 12.38 0.60 20.90
CA VAL A 86 11.95 -0.34 19.87
C VAL A 86 12.60 -1.70 20.10
N LYS A 87 11.82 -2.78 20.07
CA LYS A 87 12.34 -4.15 20.10
C LYS A 87 13.01 -4.48 18.77
N PRO A 88 14.33 -4.76 18.73
CA PRO A 88 15.03 -4.99 17.47
C PRO A 88 14.56 -6.26 16.76
N THR A 89 14.49 -6.19 15.43
CA THR A 89 14.27 -7.37 14.58
C THR A 89 15.20 -7.31 13.37
N PRO A 90 15.64 -8.45 12.81
CA PRO A 90 16.36 -8.44 11.54
C PRO A 90 15.47 -7.89 10.43
N ALA A 91 16.11 -7.37 9.37
CA ALA A 91 15.44 -7.16 8.10
C ALA A 91 15.07 -8.52 7.51
N LEU A 92 13.85 -8.63 6.97
CA LEU A 92 13.42 -9.83 6.27
C LEU A 92 13.84 -9.75 4.80
N ALA A 93 14.15 -10.91 4.20
CA ALA A 93 14.43 -11.01 2.78
C ALA A 93 13.23 -10.52 1.94
N ALA A 94 13.50 -10.15 0.69
CA ALA A 94 12.44 -9.93 -0.28
C ALA A 94 11.53 -11.17 -0.31
N ASP A 95 10.22 -10.97 -0.20
CA ASP A 95 9.16 -12.01 -0.19
C ASP A 95 9.05 -12.90 1.05
N ALA A 96 9.89 -12.71 2.06
CA ALA A 96 9.68 -13.37 3.34
C ALA A 96 8.33 -12.95 3.96
N LYS A 97 7.61 -13.93 4.53
CA LYS A 97 6.37 -13.64 5.27
C LYS A 97 6.71 -12.85 6.54
N PRO A 98 5.87 -11.87 6.93
CA PRO A 98 6.05 -11.18 8.19
C PRO A 98 6.03 -12.15 9.37
N ILE A 99 6.82 -11.85 10.39
CA ILE A 99 6.88 -12.58 11.65
C ILE A 99 6.15 -11.74 12.69
N PRO A 100 4.92 -12.12 13.09
CA PRO A 100 4.13 -11.34 14.05
C PRO A 100 4.85 -11.21 15.39
N SER A 101 4.76 -10.02 16.00
CA SER A 101 5.15 -9.82 17.39
C SER A 101 4.32 -10.71 18.32
N THR A 102 4.99 -11.39 19.25
CA THR A 102 4.35 -12.24 20.27
C THR A 102 3.91 -11.39 21.46
N PRO A 103 2.60 -11.33 21.79
CA PRO A 103 2.12 -10.70 23.02
C PRO A 103 2.67 -11.38 24.27
N ASP A 104 2.63 -10.67 25.41
CA ASP A 104 3.00 -11.26 26.70
C ASP A 104 2.03 -12.39 27.08
N PRO A 105 2.51 -13.64 27.21
CA PRO A 105 1.65 -14.78 27.50
C PRO A 105 1.06 -14.75 28.91
N SER A 106 1.63 -13.96 29.83
CA SER A 106 1.09 -13.83 31.19
C SER A 106 -0.10 -12.87 31.28
N GLY A 107 -0.36 -12.09 30.23
CA GLY A 107 -1.41 -11.06 30.19
C GLY A 107 -1.14 -9.85 31.08
N SER A 108 0.07 -9.74 31.65
CA SER A 108 0.47 -8.65 32.54
C SER A 108 0.78 -7.36 31.78
N VAL A 109 1.32 -7.49 30.57
CA VAL A 109 1.62 -6.38 29.66
C VAL A 109 0.57 -6.31 28.57
N VAL A 110 -0.11 -5.16 28.46
CA VAL A 110 -1.15 -4.98 27.45
C VAL A 110 -0.51 -4.74 26.07
N ASP A 111 -0.94 -5.50 25.07
CA ASP A 111 -0.50 -5.37 23.67
C ASP A 111 -1.42 -4.41 22.91
N ILE A 112 -0.95 -3.21 22.60
CA ILE A 112 -1.66 -2.25 21.76
C ILE A 112 -1.04 -2.26 20.36
N ARG A 113 -1.86 -2.46 19.33
CA ARG A 113 -1.42 -2.35 17.93
C ARG A 113 -2.19 -1.27 17.21
N VAL A 114 -1.49 -0.43 16.47
CA VAL A 114 -2.09 0.69 15.72
C VAL A 114 -1.63 0.64 14.28
N TYR A 115 -2.55 0.27 13.39
CA TYR A 115 -2.38 0.44 11.96
C TYR A 115 -2.90 1.82 11.59
N ALA A 116 -2.04 2.66 11.04
CA ALA A 116 -2.38 4.05 10.77
C ALA A 116 -1.74 4.55 9.47
N ASP A 117 -2.53 5.28 8.71
CA ASP A 117 -2.07 6.10 7.60
C ASP A 117 -1.81 7.54 8.08
N TYR A 118 -0.64 8.10 7.76
CA TYR A 118 -0.25 9.44 8.20
C TYR A 118 -1.07 10.58 7.59
N LEU A 119 -1.88 10.34 6.55
CA LEU A 119 -2.82 11.32 6.00
C LEU A 119 -4.21 11.25 6.66
N CYS A 120 -4.56 10.09 7.21
CA CYS A 120 -5.90 9.82 7.73
C CYS A 120 -6.21 10.67 8.98
N ALA A 121 -7.27 11.45 8.91
CA ALA A 121 -7.69 12.38 9.96
C ALA A 121 -8.08 11.64 11.25
N LEU A 122 -8.83 10.53 11.11
CA LEU A 122 -9.21 9.65 12.23
C LEU A 122 -7.98 9.09 12.96
N CYS A 123 -6.94 8.75 12.19
CA CYS A 123 -5.67 8.27 12.71
C CYS A 123 -4.97 9.36 13.52
N GLY A 124 -5.00 10.59 13.02
CA GLY A 124 -4.51 11.76 13.73
C GLY A 124 -5.29 12.08 15.00
N ASP A 125 -6.62 11.97 14.98
CA ASP A 125 -7.46 12.19 16.15
C ASP A 125 -7.15 11.20 17.27
N PHE A 126 -7.07 9.90 16.92
CA PHE A 126 -6.67 8.88 17.88
C PHE A 126 -5.27 9.13 18.45
N GLN A 127 -4.27 9.38 17.60
CA GLN A 127 -2.87 9.54 18.03
C GLN A 127 -2.68 10.78 18.90
N ARG A 128 -3.22 11.95 18.49
CA ARG A 128 -3.13 13.19 19.25
C ARG A 128 -3.83 13.10 20.61
N THR A 129 -4.94 12.35 20.66
CA THR A 129 -5.72 12.17 21.89
C THR A 129 -5.02 11.22 22.87
N ASN A 130 -4.43 10.13 22.37
CA ASN A 130 -4.03 9.01 23.21
C ASN A 130 -2.52 8.89 23.48
N LEU A 131 -1.64 9.39 22.61
CA LEU A 131 -0.19 9.21 22.80
C LEU A 131 0.33 9.76 24.13
N LYS A 132 -0.17 10.93 24.57
CA LYS A 132 0.26 11.54 25.84
C LYS A 132 -0.05 10.68 27.07
N GLN A 133 -1.19 9.99 27.07
CA GLN A 133 -1.54 9.09 28.18
C GLN A 133 -0.88 7.70 28.06
N LEU A 134 -0.57 7.26 26.83
CA LEU A 134 0.11 5.99 26.59
C LEU A 134 1.61 6.06 26.89
N GLU A 135 2.25 7.21 26.66
CA GLU A 135 3.69 7.39 26.84
C GLU A 135 4.22 6.88 28.19
N PRO A 136 3.67 7.28 29.36
CA PRO A 136 4.14 6.74 30.65
C PRO A 136 3.89 5.23 30.77
N LEU A 137 2.77 4.71 30.26
CA LEU A 137 2.45 3.28 30.35
C LEU A 137 3.41 2.42 29.52
N VAL A 138 3.79 2.90 28.33
CA VAL A 138 4.79 2.24 27.48
C VAL A 138 6.17 2.36 28.12
N LYS A 139 6.52 3.55 28.63
CA LYS A 139 7.79 3.78 29.31
C LYS A 139 7.99 2.85 30.51
N ASP A 140 6.96 2.68 31.34
CA ASP A 140 7.00 1.86 32.54
C ASP A 140 6.86 0.36 32.24
N GLY A 141 6.54 -0.01 30.99
CA GLY A 141 6.42 -1.40 30.55
C GLY A 141 5.07 -2.05 30.87
N ALA A 142 4.06 -1.28 31.30
CA ALA A 142 2.70 -1.78 31.50
C ALA A 142 1.98 -2.08 30.17
N VAL A 143 2.43 -1.44 29.09
CA VAL A 143 1.88 -1.55 27.74
C VAL A 143 3.01 -1.68 26.73
N THR A 144 2.83 -2.50 25.70
CA THR A 144 3.58 -2.38 24.45
C THR A 144 2.73 -1.71 23.38
N MET A 145 3.36 -0.90 22.52
CA MET A 145 2.69 -0.30 21.37
C MET A 145 3.40 -0.70 20.08
N GLU A 146 2.70 -1.44 19.22
CA GLU A 146 3.17 -1.78 17.88
C GLU A 146 2.49 -0.88 16.84
N VAL A 147 3.28 -0.03 16.19
CA VAL A 147 2.76 0.86 15.13
C VAL A 147 3.00 0.20 13.78
N HIS A 148 1.95 0.01 12.99
CA HIS A 148 2.00 -0.45 11.61
C HIS A 148 1.70 0.73 10.67
N PRO A 149 2.72 1.42 10.12
CA PRO A 149 2.51 2.43 9.10
C PRO A 149 1.91 1.81 7.84
N VAL A 150 0.71 2.22 7.47
CA VAL A 150 0.05 1.80 6.23
C VAL A 150 -0.13 2.99 5.28
N ALA A 151 -0.30 2.71 3.99
CA ALA A 151 -0.41 3.73 2.94
C ALA A 151 -1.72 3.58 2.15
N ILE A 152 -2.84 3.40 2.86
CA ILE A 152 -4.18 3.18 2.29
C ILE A 152 -4.67 4.41 1.53
N TYR A 153 -4.31 5.62 1.97
CA TYR A 153 -4.72 6.91 1.36
C TYR A 153 -3.71 7.45 0.36
N THR A 154 -2.87 6.59 -0.23
CA THR A 154 -1.86 6.98 -1.22
C THR A 154 -2.42 7.84 -2.36
N SER A 155 -3.60 7.50 -2.91
CA SER A 155 -4.25 8.26 -3.97
C SER A 155 -4.99 9.53 -3.50
N HIS A 156 -5.09 9.78 -2.20
CA HIS A 156 -5.91 10.86 -1.62
C HIS A 156 -5.09 12.13 -1.33
N SER A 157 -3.98 12.34 -2.05
CA SER A 157 -2.99 13.39 -1.73
C SER A 157 -2.57 14.25 -2.91
N ALA A 158 -3.53 14.67 -3.75
CA ALA A 158 -3.31 15.51 -4.93
C ALA A 158 -2.15 15.02 -5.84
N GLY A 159 -2.04 13.70 -6.02
CA GLY A 159 -1.00 13.05 -6.85
C GLY A 159 0.38 12.92 -6.19
N THR A 160 0.62 13.50 -5.02
CA THR A 160 1.93 13.50 -4.35
C THR A 160 2.27 12.18 -3.63
N LYS A 161 1.28 11.29 -3.46
CA LYS A 161 1.41 10.00 -2.76
C LYS A 161 1.93 10.15 -1.33
N TYR A 162 1.45 11.18 -0.62
CA TYR A 162 1.94 11.55 0.71
C TYR A 162 1.91 10.39 1.71
N SER A 163 0.83 9.62 1.81
CA SER A 163 0.74 8.45 2.71
C SER A 163 1.88 7.46 2.49
N LEU A 164 2.19 7.14 1.23
CA LEU A 164 3.28 6.24 0.87
C LEU A 164 4.66 6.83 1.20
N ARG A 165 4.88 8.13 0.96
CA ARG A 165 6.12 8.82 1.32
C ARG A 165 6.33 8.88 2.84
N ALA A 166 5.27 9.18 3.59
CA ALA A 166 5.28 9.26 5.04
C ALA A 166 5.53 7.90 5.69
N ALA A 167 4.84 6.84 5.24
CA ALA A 167 5.08 5.49 5.72
C ALA A 167 6.47 4.96 5.34
N ASN A 168 7.00 5.32 4.16
CA ASN A 168 8.39 5.07 3.81
C ASN A 168 9.37 5.76 4.78
N ALA A 169 9.11 7.01 5.14
CA ALA A 169 9.95 7.73 6.11
C ALA A 169 9.91 7.08 7.50
N ALA A 170 8.74 6.61 7.94
CA ALA A 170 8.59 5.84 9.18
C ALA A 170 9.46 4.56 9.17
N ALA A 171 9.44 3.82 8.06
CA ALA A 171 10.31 2.66 7.85
C ALA A 171 11.81 3.02 7.86
N CYS A 172 12.20 4.15 7.23
CA CYS A 172 13.58 4.64 7.28
C CYS A 172 14.02 4.99 8.71
N VAL A 173 13.18 5.66 9.50
CA VAL A 173 13.47 5.97 10.91
C VAL A 173 13.58 4.70 11.72
N ALA A 174 12.63 3.77 11.59
CA ALA A 174 12.67 2.48 12.27
C ALA A 174 13.97 1.71 11.96
N ASN A 175 14.41 1.73 10.71
CA ASN A 175 15.60 1.01 10.25
C ASN A 175 16.91 1.60 10.79
N TYR A 176 17.07 2.94 10.76
CA TYR A 176 18.35 3.61 11.01
C TYR A 176 18.45 4.31 12.39
N SER A 177 17.33 4.73 12.97
CA SER A 177 17.28 5.39 14.28
C SER A 177 16.02 4.98 15.04
N PRO A 178 15.86 3.67 15.37
CA PRO A 178 14.64 3.13 15.97
C PRO A 178 14.21 3.87 17.24
N ASN A 179 15.14 4.34 18.08
CA ASN A 179 14.82 5.07 19.30
C ASN A 179 14.16 6.44 19.06
N ALA A 180 14.26 7.01 17.85
CA ALA A 180 13.56 8.23 17.49
C ALA A 180 12.13 7.98 17.00
N PHE A 181 11.75 6.71 16.79
CA PHE A 181 10.50 6.36 16.11
C PHE A 181 9.25 6.83 16.86
N TRP A 182 9.19 6.68 18.19
CA TRP A 182 8.04 7.14 18.99
C TRP A 182 7.76 8.63 18.74
N LYS A 183 8.79 9.46 18.89
CA LYS A 183 8.70 10.91 18.70
C LYS A 183 8.42 11.26 17.24
N PHE A 184 9.08 10.59 16.29
CA PHE A 184 8.81 10.78 14.86
C PHE A 184 7.34 10.50 14.53
N ASN A 185 6.81 9.36 14.94
CA ASN A 185 5.41 8.98 14.73
C ASN A 185 4.45 10.04 15.28
N ALA A 186 4.67 10.52 16.51
CA ALA A 186 3.88 11.58 17.11
C ALA A 186 3.93 12.90 16.30
N THR A 187 5.12 13.30 15.85
CA THR A 187 5.31 14.55 15.10
C THR A 187 4.64 14.54 13.72
N MET A 188 4.48 13.37 13.10
CA MET A 188 3.79 13.23 11.82
C MET A 188 2.28 13.54 11.90
N PHE A 189 1.68 13.42 13.09
CA PHE A 189 0.29 13.81 13.35
C PHE A 189 0.13 15.23 13.92
N THR A 190 1.25 15.93 14.16
CA THR A 190 1.26 17.33 14.60
C THR A 190 1.12 18.26 13.40
N LYS A 191 0.09 19.11 13.39
CA LYS A 191 -0.29 19.92 12.22
C LYS A 191 -0.38 19.05 10.96
N GLN A 192 -1.05 17.90 11.11
CA GLN A 192 -1.25 16.94 10.04
C GLN A 192 -1.85 17.63 8.81
N PRO A 193 -1.37 17.32 7.59
CA PRO A 193 -1.97 17.87 6.38
C PRO A 193 -3.42 17.41 6.21
N LYS A 194 -4.24 18.27 5.61
CA LYS A 194 -5.64 17.94 5.27
C LYS A 194 -5.69 16.84 4.21
N GLU A 195 -6.60 15.88 4.39
CA GLU A 195 -6.95 14.90 3.36
C GLU A 195 -7.36 15.58 2.04
N GLY A 196 -6.97 15.00 0.91
CA GLY A 196 -7.16 15.58 -0.42
C GLY A 196 -6.13 16.64 -0.81
N GLY A 197 -5.38 17.19 0.15
CA GLY A 197 -4.28 18.13 -0.09
C GLY A 197 -2.97 17.44 -0.51
N PRO A 198 -1.92 18.21 -0.85
CA PRO A 198 -0.63 17.66 -1.30
C PRO A 198 0.21 16.97 -0.21
N GLY A 199 -0.25 16.98 1.06
CA GLY A 199 0.55 16.46 2.16
C GLY A 199 1.79 17.31 2.47
N LEU A 200 2.70 16.77 3.28
CA LEU A 200 4.01 17.40 3.54
C LEU A 200 4.99 17.08 2.41
N THR A 201 5.88 18.02 2.10
CA THR A 201 7.04 17.79 1.22
C THR A 201 8.06 16.88 1.88
N ASP A 202 8.95 16.25 1.09
CA ASP A 202 10.04 15.43 1.64
C ASP A 202 10.99 16.24 2.54
N ALA A 203 11.21 17.53 2.24
CA ALA A 203 11.96 18.42 3.10
C ALA A 203 11.29 18.60 4.48
N GLN A 204 9.97 18.78 4.51
CA GLN A 204 9.22 18.86 5.77
C GLN A 204 9.24 17.53 6.53
N ILE A 205 9.12 16.39 5.84
CA ILE A 205 9.24 15.06 6.47
C ILE A 205 10.64 14.87 7.09
N LYS A 206 11.71 15.24 6.37
CA LYS A 206 13.09 15.20 6.87
C LYS A 206 13.32 16.14 8.06
N SER A 207 12.63 17.29 8.09
CA SER A 207 12.61 18.16 9.28
C SER A 207 12.00 17.44 10.49
N ARG A 208 10.87 16.71 10.32
CA ARG A 208 10.26 15.91 11.40
C ARG A 208 11.18 14.81 11.92
N VAL A 209 11.96 14.17 11.04
CA VAL A 209 13.00 13.20 11.43
C VAL A 209 14.03 13.86 12.37
N SER A 210 14.47 15.07 12.03
CA SER A 210 15.45 15.81 12.83
C SER A 210 14.85 16.26 14.16
N ASP A 211 13.63 16.80 14.16
CA ASP A 211 12.88 17.20 15.36
C ASP A 211 12.66 16.01 16.33
N ALA A 212 12.55 14.80 15.78
CA ALA A 212 12.41 13.57 16.54
C ALA A 212 13.71 13.11 17.24
N GLY A 213 14.84 13.77 16.98
CA GLY A 213 16.13 13.44 17.58
C GLY A 213 16.81 12.22 16.94
N ALA A 214 16.50 11.91 15.68
CA ALA A 214 17.18 10.84 14.95
C ALA A 214 18.68 11.14 14.80
N THR A 215 19.52 10.14 15.04
CA THR A 215 20.99 10.30 15.04
C THR A 215 21.62 9.98 13.69
N LYS A 216 20.93 9.22 12.83
CA LYS A 216 21.38 8.82 11.47
C LYS A 216 20.65 9.60 10.37
N THR A 217 20.56 10.92 10.53
CA THR A 217 19.74 11.79 9.66
C THR A 217 20.18 11.78 8.20
N SER A 218 21.47 11.60 7.90
CA SER A 218 21.98 11.49 6.53
C SER A 218 21.49 10.21 5.85
N GLU A 219 21.64 9.06 6.52
CA GLU A 219 21.18 7.76 6.01
C GLU A 219 19.66 7.72 5.88
N ILE A 220 18.93 8.30 6.83
CA ILE A 220 17.47 8.42 6.76
C ILE A 220 17.05 9.33 5.60
N SER A 221 17.75 10.46 5.38
CA SER A 221 17.44 11.37 4.27
C SER A 221 17.60 10.69 2.92
N SER A 222 18.72 9.99 2.70
CA SER A 222 18.93 9.19 1.49
C SER A 222 17.86 8.10 1.33
N CYS A 223 17.50 7.40 2.41
CA CYS A 223 16.44 6.40 2.38
C CYS A 223 15.06 6.98 2.00
N ILE A 224 14.75 8.20 2.46
CA ILE A 224 13.53 8.92 2.10
C ILE A 224 13.55 9.33 0.63
N ASP A 225 14.64 9.94 0.18
CA ASP A 225 14.80 10.45 -1.18
C ASP A 225 14.74 9.31 -2.21
N ASP A 226 15.36 8.16 -1.92
CA ASP A 226 15.31 6.95 -2.74
C ASP A 226 13.93 6.27 -2.72
N GLY A 227 13.08 6.57 -1.74
CA GLY A 227 11.85 5.82 -1.50
C GLY A 227 12.09 4.34 -1.21
N ARG A 228 13.17 4.03 -0.49
CA ARG A 228 13.76 2.69 -0.35
C ARG A 228 12.78 1.59 0.09
N PHE A 229 11.80 1.94 0.90
CA PHE A 229 10.80 1.01 1.44
C PHE A 229 9.40 1.22 0.85
N LYS A 230 9.19 2.07 -0.16
CA LYS A 230 7.86 2.31 -0.74
C LYS A 230 7.20 1.01 -1.21
N THR A 231 7.91 0.16 -1.96
CA THR A 231 7.34 -1.11 -2.42
C THR A 231 6.99 -2.03 -1.25
N TRP A 232 7.87 -2.13 -0.24
CA TRP A 232 7.59 -2.90 0.97
C TRP A 232 6.37 -2.37 1.73
N VAL A 233 6.24 -1.05 1.90
CA VAL A 233 5.09 -0.40 2.55
C VAL A 233 3.80 -0.72 1.79
N THR A 234 3.81 -0.68 0.46
CA THR A 234 2.64 -1.07 -0.34
C THR A 234 2.27 -2.53 -0.06
N THR A 235 3.23 -3.46 -0.08
CA THR A 235 2.94 -4.87 0.20
C THR A 235 2.47 -5.11 1.64
N ALA A 236 3.02 -4.40 2.63
CA ALA A 236 2.56 -4.46 4.02
C ALA A 236 1.13 -3.93 4.17
N SER A 237 0.80 -2.84 3.48
CA SER A 237 -0.56 -2.28 3.44
C SER A 237 -1.54 -3.26 2.76
N ASP A 238 -1.13 -3.88 1.65
CA ASP A 238 -1.91 -4.88 0.94
C ASP A 238 -2.19 -6.10 1.84
N ARG A 239 -1.21 -6.57 2.62
CA ARG A 239 -1.39 -7.64 3.62
C ARG A 239 -2.40 -7.27 4.70
N ALA A 240 -2.35 -6.04 5.21
CA ALA A 240 -3.31 -5.59 6.22
C ALA A 240 -4.74 -5.50 5.65
N LEU A 241 -4.90 -5.11 4.38
CA LEU A 241 -6.19 -5.06 3.67
C LEU A 241 -6.68 -6.44 3.23
N SER A 242 -5.80 -7.40 2.97
CA SER A 242 -6.18 -8.77 2.58
C SER A 242 -6.43 -9.67 3.80
N GLY A 243 -5.74 -9.41 4.91
CA GLY A 243 -5.74 -10.25 6.09
C GLY A 243 -4.95 -11.56 5.93
N PRO A 244 -4.90 -12.40 6.99
CA PRO A 244 -5.43 -12.14 8.33
C PRO A 244 -4.62 -11.06 9.09
N ILE A 245 -5.24 -10.31 10.02
CA ILE A 245 -4.49 -9.48 10.97
C ILE A 245 -3.94 -10.39 12.08
N PRO A 246 -2.61 -10.48 12.26
CA PRO A 246 -2.04 -11.37 13.27
C PRO A 246 -2.44 -11.01 14.69
N ASN A 247 -2.60 -12.04 15.54
CA ASN A 247 -2.95 -11.91 16.96
C ASN A 247 -4.22 -11.08 17.22
N SER A 248 -5.21 -11.18 16.35
CA SER A 248 -6.45 -10.40 16.44
C SER A 248 -7.69 -11.19 16.06
N THR A 249 -8.84 -10.76 16.59
CA THR A 249 -10.16 -11.20 16.12
C THR A 249 -10.56 -10.52 14.80
N VAL A 250 -9.86 -9.47 14.39
CA VAL A 250 -10.11 -8.75 13.13
C VAL A 250 -9.48 -9.48 11.96
N LYS A 251 -10.28 -9.81 10.94
CA LYS A 251 -9.76 -10.53 9.78
C LYS A 251 -8.90 -9.66 8.86
N LYS A 252 -9.29 -8.41 8.63
CA LYS A 252 -8.58 -7.48 7.74
C LYS A 252 -8.96 -6.05 8.07
N MET A 253 -8.12 -5.09 7.67
CA MET A 253 -8.48 -3.68 7.69
C MET A 253 -9.57 -3.38 6.67
N THR A 254 -10.52 -2.52 7.05
CA THR A 254 -11.60 -2.03 6.17
C THR A 254 -11.53 -0.52 5.93
N ASN A 255 -10.67 0.19 6.66
CA ASN A 255 -10.38 1.61 6.51
C ASN A 255 -8.92 1.89 6.94
N ALA A 256 -8.51 3.17 6.97
CA ALA A 256 -7.12 3.57 7.21
C ALA A 256 -6.66 3.54 8.68
N LEU A 257 -7.56 3.25 9.64
CA LEU A 257 -7.28 3.12 11.07
C LEU A 257 -7.73 1.76 11.59
N LEU A 258 -6.82 1.04 12.22
CA LEU A 258 -7.18 -0.11 13.06
C LEU A 258 -6.40 -0.03 14.37
N VAL A 259 -7.13 0.04 15.48
CA VAL A 259 -6.58 0.01 16.83
C VAL A 259 -7.01 -1.29 17.48
N LEU A 260 -6.03 -2.05 17.96
CA LEU A 260 -6.23 -3.30 18.69
C LEU A 260 -5.67 -3.16 20.10
N VAL A 261 -6.36 -3.74 21.07
CA VAL A 261 -5.85 -3.95 22.43
C VAL A 261 -6.05 -5.42 22.77
N ASN A 262 -4.96 -6.15 23.04
CA ASN A 262 -4.95 -7.59 23.26
C ASN A 262 -5.74 -8.35 22.18
N GLY A 263 -5.54 -7.95 20.92
CA GLY A 263 -6.21 -8.53 19.74
C GLY A 263 -7.66 -8.09 19.51
N LYS A 264 -8.28 -7.34 20.43
CA LYS A 264 -9.66 -6.82 20.30
C LYS A 264 -9.66 -5.43 19.66
N GLN A 265 -10.57 -5.21 18.72
CA GLN A 265 -10.71 -3.92 18.05
C GLN A 265 -11.32 -2.86 18.95
N TYR A 266 -10.68 -1.69 19.02
CA TYR A 266 -11.28 -0.49 19.61
C TYR A 266 -12.20 0.19 18.58
N THR A 267 -13.46 0.41 18.97
CA THR A 267 -14.50 1.07 18.15
C THR A 267 -15.12 2.29 18.84
N GLY A 268 -14.56 2.69 20.00
CA GLY A 268 -15.03 3.84 20.77
C GLY A 268 -14.61 5.20 20.19
N SER A 269 -14.81 6.26 20.98
CA SER A 269 -14.50 7.63 20.57
C SER A 269 -12.99 7.86 20.39
N LEU A 270 -12.58 8.24 19.18
CA LEU A 270 -11.18 8.53 18.86
C LEU A 270 -10.66 9.80 19.55
N THR A 271 -11.56 10.63 20.07
CA THR A 271 -11.26 11.92 20.73
C THR A 271 -11.56 11.90 22.23
N SER A 272 -11.89 10.74 22.81
CA SER A 272 -12.01 10.56 24.26
C SER A 272 -10.88 9.70 24.80
N ALA A 273 -9.92 10.35 25.47
CA ALA A 273 -8.85 9.65 26.16
C ALA A 273 -9.39 8.69 27.25
N ALA A 274 -10.48 9.07 27.92
CA ALA A 274 -11.12 8.27 28.95
C ALA A 274 -11.74 6.99 28.39
N ASP A 275 -12.43 7.07 27.23
CA ASP A 275 -13.05 5.91 26.60
C ASP A 275 -12.00 4.88 26.18
N PHE A 276 -10.88 5.35 25.61
CA PHE A 276 -9.80 4.46 25.22
C PHE A 276 -9.12 3.82 26.44
N LYS A 277 -8.89 4.59 27.51
CA LYS A 277 -8.36 4.04 28.77
C LYS A 277 -9.28 2.98 29.37
N ALA A 278 -10.60 3.21 29.37
CA ALA A 278 -11.57 2.24 29.86
C ALA A 278 -11.52 0.94 29.04
N PHE A 279 -11.42 1.04 27.71
CA PHE A 279 -11.27 -0.11 26.83
C PHE A 279 -9.97 -0.89 27.10
N VAL A 280 -8.86 -0.20 27.34
CA VAL A 280 -7.59 -0.83 27.72
C VAL A 280 -7.72 -1.64 29.01
N LEU A 281 -8.34 -1.07 30.04
CA LEU A 281 -8.57 -1.76 31.32
C LEU A 281 -9.49 -2.98 31.17
N GLN A 282 -10.56 -2.84 30.38
CA GLN A 282 -11.46 -3.96 30.08
C GLN A 282 -10.72 -5.10 29.36
N ALA A 283 -9.94 -4.76 28.31
CA ALA A 283 -9.21 -5.76 27.54
C ALA A 283 -8.12 -6.47 28.37
N GLN A 284 -7.53 -5.79 29.36
CA GLN A 284 -6.61 -6.39 30.32
C GLN A 284 -7.33 -7.37 31.26
N GLY A 285 -8.47 -6.96 31.85
CA GLY A 285 -9.25 -7.81 32.76
C GLY A 285 -9.79 -9.08 32.09
N ASP A 286 -10.23 -8.97 30.83
CA ASP A 286 -10.70 -10.12 30.06
C ASP A 286 -9.58 -11.14 29.77
N GLN A 287 -8.38 -10.66 29.44
CA GLN A 287 -7.22 -11.54 29.20
C GLN A 287 -6.82 -12.28 30.47
N TYR A 288 -6.70 -11.57 31.59
CA TYR A 288 -6.38 -12.18 32.89
C TYR A 288 -7.38 -13.28 33.28
N SER A 289 -8.68 -13.03 33.06
CA SER A 289 -9.73 -14.01 33.33
C SER A 289 -9.63 -15.26 32.44
N SER A 290 -9.17 -15.11 31.19
CA SER A 290 -9.01 -16.22 30.25
C SER A 290 -7.75 -17.07 30.47
N THR A 291 -6.72 -16.51 31.12
CA THR A 291 -5.45 -17.19 31.42
C THR A 291 -5.41 -17.81 32.82
N ALA A 292 -6.37 -17.47 33.70
CA ALA A 292 -6.49 -18.07 35.02
C ALA A 292 -6.86 -19.56 34.92
N THR A 293 -6.02 -20.43 35.47
CA THR A 293 -6.34 -21.87 35.56
C THR A 293 -7.48 -22.07 36.57
N PRO A 294 -8.54 -22.84 36.26
CA PRO A 294 -9.61 -23.10 37.21
C PRO A 294 -9.04 -23.78 38.46
N SER A 295 -9.43 -23.28 39.64
CA SER A 295 -9.06 -23.86 40.93
C SER A 295 -9.52 -25.33 40.98
N PRO A 296 -8.71 -26.29 41.47
CA PRO A 296 -9.13 -27.68 41.55
C PRO A 296 -10.39 -27.79 42.42
N SER A 297 -11.40 -28.49 41.89
CA SER A 297 -12.63 -28.78 42.62
C SER A 297 -12.28 -29.58 43.89
N PRO A 298 -12.76 -29.22 45.09
CA PRO A 298 -12.49 -30.00 46.29
C PRO A 298 -13.05 -31.41 46.09
N SER A 299 -12.17 -32.41 46.19
CA SER A 299 -12.59 -33.81 46.20
C SER A 299 -13.50 -34.01 47.41
N ALA A 300 -14.75 -34.38 47.17
CA ALA A 300 -15.64 -34.81 48.24
C ALA A 300 -15.01 -36.06 48.88
N GLY A 301 -14.61 -35.92 50.14
CA GLY A 301 -14.23 -37.03 51.02
C GLY A 301 -15.44 -37.61 51.74
#